data_AF-A0A820DMX1-F1
#
_entry.id   AF-A0A820DMX1-F1
#
_cell.length_a   1.000
_cell.length_b   1.000
_cell.length_c   1.000
_cell.angle_alpha   90.00
_cell.angle_beta   90.00
_cell.angle_gamma   90.00
#
_symmetry.space_group_name_H-M   'P 1'
#
loop_
_entity.id
_entity.type
_entity.pdbx_description
1 polymer ?
#
loop_
_entity_poly.entity_id
_entity_poly.type
_entity_poly.pdbx_seq_one_letter_code
_entity_poly.pdbx_strand_id
1 'polypeptide(L)'
;LSPILANRFDYDHIFGTVLNRFCIQVALGYPLTVHGEGGQTRSFIDIRDTVKCIEIACQTPAKPGEYRVFNQFTEMFSVLELAKLVKQVSENIMNIPCEISHLKNPRTEKEVHYYNCINTNLRSLGLQPTLLSNETIVSLIQLAKKYANQVNLKLIPPQIQWKSENEQISATKQNHE
;
A
#
# COMPACT_ATOMS: atom_id res chain seq x y z
N LEU A 1 -20.08 -8.48 -13.38
CA LEU A 1 -20.56 -7.33 -12.56
C LEU A 1 -20.80 -6.14 -13.46
N SER A 2 -21.86 -5.38 -13.21
CA SER A 2 -22.16 -4.18 -14.01
C SER A 2 -21.07 -3.11 -13.81
N PRO A 3 -20.57 -2.45 -14.87
CA PRO A 3 -19.56 -1.39 -14.76
C PRO A 3 -19.93 -0.26 -13.79
N ILE A 4 -21.22 0.02 -13.60
CA ILE A 4 -21.70 1.10 -12.71
C ILE A 4 -21.45 0.83 -11.22
N LEU A 5 -21.15 -0.41 -10.84
CA LEU A 5 -20.84 -0.81 -9.46
C LEU A 5 -19.33 -0.94 -9.23
N ALA A 6 -18.51 -0.60 -10.24
CA ALA A 6 -17.06 -0.66 -10.10
C ALA A 6 -16.58 0.38 -9.08
N ASN A 7 -15.75 -0.06 -8.14
CA ASN A 7 -15.09 0.85 -7.20
C ASN A 7 -13.94 1.59 -7.88
N ARG A 8 -13.54 2.73 -7.32
CA ARG A 8 -12.36 3.48 -7.75
C ARG A 8 -11.05 2.72 -7.46
N PHE A 9 -10.02 2.99 -8.24
CA PHE A 9 -8.68 2.42 -8.07
C PHE A 9 -7.62 3.51 -8.30
N ASP A 10 -7.12 4.07 -7.20
CA ASP A 10 -6.28 5.27 -7.21
C ASP A 10 -4.79 4.94 -7.35
N TYR A 11 -4.08 5.76 -8.12
CA TYR A 11 -2.69 5.53 -8.50
C TYR A 11 -1.82 6.78 -8.46
N ASP A 12 -2.43 7.95 -8.36
CA ASP A 12 -1.72 9.21 -8.24
C ASP A 12 -0.92 9.26 -6.93
N HIS A 13 -0.01 10.20 -6.83
CA HIS A 13 0.87 10.35 -5.67
C HIS A 13 0.17 10.93 -4.43
N ILE A 14 -1.11 11.33 -4.52
CA ILE A 14 -1.86 11.94 -3.42
C ILE A 14 -2.75 10.88 -2.75
N PHE A 15 -3.62 10.21 -3.51
CA PHE A 15 -4.59 9.23 -3.00
C PHE A 15 -4.16 7.78 -3.23
N GLY A 16 -3.29 7.53 -4.21
CA GLY A 16 -2.79 6.19 -4.49
C GLY A 16 -1.95 5.64 -3.34
N THR A 17 -2.21 4.38 -2.98
CA THR A 17 -1.47 3.67 -1.93
C THR A 17 -0.48 2.67 -2.53
N VAL A 18 0.50 2.24 -1.74
CA VAL A 18 1.74 1.60 -2.23
C VAL A 18 1.51 0.37 -3.10
N LEU A 19 0.69 -0.61 -2.69
CA LEU A 19 0.45 -1.84 -3.47
C LEU A 19 -0.24 -1.52 -4.81
N ASN A 20 -1.29 -0.69 -4.75
CA ASN A 20 -2.08 -0.33 -5.93
C ASN A 20 -1.22 0.42 -6.95
N ARG A 21 -0.40 1.36 -6.47
CA ARG A 21 0.58 2.10 -7.28
C ARG A 21 1.60 1.17 -7.91
N PHE A 22 2.15 0.21 -7.16
CA PHE A 22 3.09 -0.76 -7.71
C PHE A 22 2.48 -1.61 -8.81
N CYS A 23 1.26 -2.13 -8.63
CA CYS A 23 0.59 -2.92 -9.66
C CYS A 23 0.36 -2.11 -10.95
N ILE A 24 0.01 -0.82 -10.83
CA ILE A 24 -0.15 0.08 -11.98
C ILE A 24 1.19 0.41 -12.63
N GLN A 25 2.23 0.64 -11.85
CA GLN A 25 3.58 0.89 -12.36
C GLN A 25 4.06 -0.28 -13.20
N VAL A 26 3.90 -1.53 -12.72
CA VAL A 26 4.17 -2.74 -13.54
C VAL A 26 3.36 -2.74 -14.83
N ALA A 27 2.04 -2.49 -14.74
CA ALA A 27 1.16 -2.52 -15.90
C ALA A 27 1.55 -1.52 -17.00
N LEU A 28 2.22 -0.42 -16.62
CA LEU A 28 2.68 0.64 -17.53
C LEU A 28 4.15 0.49 -17.93
N GLY A 29 4.87 -0.53 -17.41
CA GLY A 29 6.32 -0.63 -17.58
C GLY A 29 7.10 0.48 -16.86
N TYR A 30 6.52 1.07 -15.83
CA TYR A 30 7.14 2.11 -15.00
C TYR A 30 7.85 1.45 -13.79
N PRO A 31 9.05 1.90 -13.38
CA PRO A 31 9.73 1.33 -12.22
C PRO A 31 8.94 1.48 -10.90
N LEU A 32 8.99 0.48 -10.03
CA LEU A 32 8.36 0.55 -8.71
C LEU A 32 8.98 1.67 -7.88
N THR A 33 8.18 2.66 -7.49
CA THR A 33 8.69 3.86 -6.79
C THR A 33 8.79 3.62 -5.29
N VAL A 34 9.96 3.22 -4.82
CA VAL A 34 10.27 3.09 -3.39
C VAL A 34 10.76 4.45 -2.87
N HIS A 35 10.17 4.94 -1.79
CA HIS A 35 10.60 6.20 -1.17
C HIS A 35 11.68 5.94 -0.11
N GLY A 36 12.85 6.55 -0.29
CA GLY A 36 14.02 6.28 0.55
C GLY A 36 14.50 4.84 0.40
N GLU A 37 14.95 4.23 1.50
CA GLU A 37 15.40 2.83 1.53
C GLU A 37 14.24 1.81 1.49
N GLY A 38 13.00 2.26 1.71
CA GLY A 38 11.81 1.40 1.64
C GLY A 38 11.56 0.53 2.88
N GLY A 39 12.27 0.76 3.99
CA GLY A 39 12.09 -0.01 5.23
C GLY A 39 10.87 0.41 6.06
N GLN A 40 10.03 1.34 5.57
CA GLN A 40 8.82 1.75 6.29
C GLN A 40 7.84 0.57 6.34
N THR A 41 7.63 -0.01 7.52
CA THR A 41 6.69 -1.14 7.70
C THR A 41 5.30 -0.64 8.04
N ARG A 42 4.30 -1.10 7.31
CA ARG A 42 2.89 -0.75 7.51
C ARG A 42 2.01 -1.99 7.51
N SER A 43 0.82 -1.81 8.05
CA SER A 43 -0.23 -2.80 8.09
C SER A 43 -1.09 -2.74 6.83
N PHE A 44 -1.45 -3.89 6.27
CA PHE A 44 -2.23 -4.02 5.03
C PHE A 44 -3.48 -4.88 5.25
N ILE A 45 -4.50 -4.63 4.43
CA ILE A 45 -5.75 -5.38 4.40
C ILE A 45 -6.31 -5.38 2.99
N ASP A 46 -6.91 -6.49 2.58
CA ASP A 46 -7.67 -6.56 1.34
C ASP A 46 -9.01 -5.84 1.49
N ILE A 47 -9.46 -5.13 0.44
CA ILE A 47 -10.75 -4.42 0.47
C ILE A 47 -11.93 -5.34 0.79
N ARG A 48 -11.86 -6.63 0.40
CA ARG A 48 -12.86 -7.65 0.74
C ARG A 48 -12.97 -7.82 2.26
N ASP A 49 -11.84 -7.80 2.95
CA ASP A 49 -11.82 -7.92 4.41
C ASP A 49 -12.18 -6.60 5.09
N THR A 50 -11.93 -5.44 4.46
CA THR A 50 -12.45 -4.16 4.98
C THR A 50 -13.95 -4.21 5.17
N VAL A 51 -14.69 -4.68 4.17
CA VAL A 51 -16.15 -4.80 4.25
C VAL A 51 -16.58 -5.84 5.29
N LYS A 52 -15.93 -7.02 5.33
CA LYS A 52 -16.20 -8.05 6.34
C LYS A 52 -15.95 -7.55 7.77
N CYS A 53 -14.88 -6.78 8.00
CA CYS A 53 -14.58 -6.25 9.34
C CYS A 53 -15.67 -5.30 9.82
N ILE A 54 -16.19 -4.45 8.92
CA ILE A 54 -17.31 -3.55 9.22
C ILE A 54 -18.57 -4.36 9.53
N GLU A 55 -18.89 -5.36 8.71
CA GLU A 55 -20.01 -6.27 8.95
C GLU A 55 -19.91 -6.95 10.33
N ILE A 56 -18.75 -7.52 10.66
CA ILE A 56 -18.48 -8.16 11.96
C ILE A 56 -18.71 -7.17 13.11
N ALA A 57 -18.18 -5.94 13.00
CA ALA A 57 -18.34 -4.91 14.03
C ALA A 57 -19.80 -4.51 14.22
N CYS A 58 -20.59 -4.45 13.15
CA CYS A 58 -22.03 -4.18 13.20
C CYS A 58 -22.83 -5.35 13.79
N GLN A 59 -22.49 -6.59 13.44
CA GLN A 59 -23.18 -7.80 13.93
C GLN A 59 -22.83 -8.12 15.39
N THR A 60 -21.70 -7.62 15.88
CA THR A 60 -21.26 -7.78 17.28
C THR A 60 -21.11 -6.42 17.94
N PRO A 61 -22.19 -5.66 18.20
CA PRO A 61 -22.07 -4.28 18.69
C PRO A 61 -21.42 -4.20 20.08
N ALA A 62 -20.81 -3.05 20.38
CA ALA A 62 -20.30 -2.76 21.73
C ALA A 62 -21.45 -2.66 22.74
N LYS A 63 -21.19 -2.99 24.00
CA LYS A 63 -22.17 -2.82 25.09
C LYS A 63 -22.40 -1.32 25.38
N PRO A 64 -23.54 -0.94 25.97
CA PRO A 64 -23.74 0.42 26.46
C PRO A 64 -22.58 0.86 27.38
N GLY A 65 -21.96 2.00 27.08
CA GLY A 65 -20.81 2.52 27.82
C GLY A 65 -19.46 1.91 27.45
N GLU A 66 -19.40 0.93 26.53
CA GLU A 66 -18.16 0.32 26.07
C GLU A 66 -17.61 1.03 24.82
N TYR A 67 -16.32 1.37 24.86
CA TYR A 67 -15.59 1.87 23.69
C TYR A 67 -14.55 0.83 23.24
N ARG A 68 -14.83 0.15 22.12
CA ARG A 68 -13.94 -0.88 21.57
C ARG A 68 -13.00 -0.27 20.53
N VAL A 69 -11.74 -0.72 20.56
CA VAL A 69 -10.73 -0.36 19.56
C VAL A 69 -10.22 -1.63 18.89
N PHE A 70 -10.25 -1.64 17.56
CA PHE A 70 -9.72 -2.73 16.75
C PHE A 70 -8.62 -2.22 15.82
N ASN A 71 -7.46 -2.85 15.88
CA ASN A 71 -6.44 -2.68 14.86
C ASN A 71 -6.84 -3.49 13.62
N GLN A 72 -7.42 -2.82 12.63
CA GLN A 72 -7.98 -3.46 11.45
C GLN A 72 -6.93 -3.62 10.35
N PHE A 73 -6.26 -4.76 10.35
CA PHE A 73 -5.39 -5.22 9.26
C PHE A 73 -5.21 -6.73 9.31
N THR A 74 -4.63 -7.34 8.26
CA THR A 74 -4.38 -8.79 8.21
C THR A 74 -2.89 -9.12 8.27
N GLU A 75 -2.06 -8.33 7.60
CA GLU A 75 -0.62 -8.56 7.42
C GLU A 75 0.18 -7.26 7.54
N MET A 76 1.50 -7.38 7.67
CA MET A 76 2.43 -6.26 7.73
C MET A 76 3.53 -6.47 6.68
N PHE A 77 3.87 -5.41 5.96
CA PHE A 77 4.94 -5.41 4.97
C PHE A 77 5.73 -4.10 5.07
N SER A 78 7.04 -4.16 4.90
CA SER A 78 7.81 -2.99 4.47
C SER A 78 7.52 -2.65 3.01
N VAL A 79 7.74 -1.39 2.64
CA VAL A 79 7.60 -0.94 1.25
C VAL A 79 8.51 -1.77 0.32
N LEU A 80 9.74 -2.05 0.75
CA LEU A 80 10.70 -2.82 -0.03
C LEU A 80 10.32 -4.31 -0.16
N GLU A 81 9.82 -4.94 0.90
CA GLU A 81 9.29 -6.32 0.83
C GLU A 81 8.14 -6.41 -0.18
N LEU A 82 7.22 -5.45 -0.14
CA LEU A 82 6.10 -5.40 -1.07
C LEU A 82 6.56 -5.17 -2.51
N ALA A 83 7.55 -4.29 -2.72
CA ALA A 83 8.13 -4.05 -4.04
C ALA A 83 8.79 -5.33 -4.60
N LYS A 84 9.54 -6.06 -3.77
CA LYS A 84 10.17 -7.34 -4.14
C LYS A 84 9.12 -8.40 -4.48
N LEU A 85 8.04 -8.50 -3.69
CA LEU A 85 6.95 -9.43 -3.96
C LEU A 85 6.27 -9.12 -5.30
N VAL A 86 5.94 -7.85 -5.56
CA VAL A 86 5.33 -7.42 -6.84
C VAL A 86 6.28 -7.69 -8.02
N LYS A 87 7.57 -7.36 -7.89
CA LYS A 87 8.60 -7.66 -8.91
C LYS A 87 8.68 -9.16 -9.19
N GLN A 88 8.72 -9.99 -8.14
CA GLN A 88 8.77 -11.45 -8.28
C GLN A 88 7.54 -11.98 -9.04
N VAL A 89 6.33 -11.52 -8.69
CA VAL A 89 5.10 -11.92 -9.41
C VAL A 89 5.15 -11.46 -10.87
N SER A 90 5.53 -10.20 -11.10
CA SER A 90 5.65 -9.62 -12.43
C SER A 90 6.60 -10.44 -13.33
N GLU A 91 7.81 -10.71 -12.85
CA GLU A 91 8.86 -11.35 -13.64
C GLU A 91 8.65 -12.86 -13.77
N ASN A 92 8.37 -13.56 -12.66
CA ASN A 92 8.35 -15.03 -12.66
C ASN A 92 7.01 -15.63 -13.09
N ILE A 93 5.90 -14.91 -12.89
CA ILE A 93 4.55 -15.43 -13.20
C ILE A 93 4.02 -14.78 -14.48
N MET A 94 4.23 -13.47 -14.64
CA MET A 94 3.65 -12.72 -15.77
C MET A 94 4.62 -12.49 -16.92
N ASN A 95 5.92 -12.77 -16.75
CA ASN A 95 6.98 -12.47 -17.73
C ASN A 95 7.02 -10.98 -18.13
N ILE A 96 6.76 -10.09 -17.16
CA ILE A 96 6.84 -8.64 -17.35
C ILE A 96 8.09 -8.14 -16.60
N PRO A 97 9.08 -7.55 -17.29
CA PRO A 97 10.24 -6.94 -16.65
C PRO A 97 9.80 -5.85 -15.66
N CYS A 98 10.40 -5.84 -14.47
CA CYS A 98 10.01 -4.90 -13.42
C CYS A 98 11.23 -4.39 -12.67
N GLU A 99 11.51 -3.10 -12.77
CA GLU A 99 12.59 -2.46 -12.03
C GLU A 99 12.09 -1.85 -10.72
N ILE A 100 12.96 -1.79 -9.71
CA ILE A 100 12.70 -1.05 -8.47
C ILE A 100 13.56 0.21 -8.51
N SER A 101 12.95 1.37 -8.31
CA SER A 101 13.64 2.66 -8.28
C SER A 101 13.46 3.33 -6.93
N HIS A 102 14.58 3.71 -6.32
CA HIS A 102 14.60 4.45 -5.07
C HIS A 102 14.54 5.96 -5.36
N LEU A 103 13.52 6.62 -4.82
CA LEU A 103 13.28 8.05 -4.93
C LEU A 103 13.60 8.73 -3.61
N LYS A 104 14.01 10.02 -3.67
CA LYS A 104 14.08 10.86 -2.48
C LYS A 104 12.72 10.86 -1.77
N ASN A 105 12.70 10.55 -0.49
CA ASN A 105 11.46 10.45 0.27
C ASN A 105 10.80 11.83 0.40
N PRO A 106 9.57 12.03 -0.12
CA PRO A 106 8.88 13.31 0.00
C PRO A 106 8.34 13.57 1.41
N ARG A 107 8.30 12.55 2.28
CA ARG A 107 7.72 12.60 3.63
C ARG A 107 8.80 12.68 4.69
N THR A 108 8.43 13.17 5.87
CA THR A 108 9.27 13.07 7.07
C THR A 108 8.78 11.88 7.90
N GLU A 109 9.42 10.74 7.73
CA GLU A 109 9.10 9.51 8.47
C GLU A 109 10.36 8.67 8.71
N LYS A 110 10.30 7.76 9.69
CA LYS A 110 11.40 6.82 9.92
C LYS A 110 11.40 5.78 8.80
N GLU A 111 12.52 5.66 8.09
CA GLU A 111 12.70 4.65 7.06
C GLU A 111 13.02 3.28 7.63
N VAL A 112 13.47 3.21 8.88
CA VAL A 112 13.65 1.97 9.62
C VAL A 112 13.11 2.18 11.04
N HIS A 113 12.20 1.30 11.47
CA HIS A 113 11.62 1.35 12.81
C HIS A 113 11.10 -0.01 13.23
N TYR A 114 11.06 -0.25 14.55
CA TYR A 114 10.33 -1.40 15.08
C TYR A 114 8.84 -1.29 14.76
N TYR A 115 8.23 -2.40 14.36
CA TYR A 115 6.80 -2.45 14.05
C TYR A 115 6.26 -3.86 14.34
N ASN A 116 5.44 -3.97 15.38
CA ASN A 116 4.80 -5.22 15.79
C ASN A 116 3.43 -4.91 16.39
N CYS A 117 2.44 -4.72 15.52
CA CYS A 117 1.08 -4.37 15.93
C CYS A 117 0.25 -5.64 16.14
N ILE A 118 -0.61 -5.65 17.18
CA ILE A 118 -1.51 -6.76 17.49
C ILE A 118 -2.87 -6.53 16.83
N ASN A 119 -3.42 -7.54 16.14
CA ASN A 119 -4.70 -7.48 15.39
C ASN A 119 -5.64 -8.68 15.67
N THR A 120 -5.71 -9.16 16.91
CA THR A 120 -6.43 -10.39 17.26
C THR A 120 -7.95 -10.23 17.41
N ASN A 121 -8.44 -9.04 17.81
CA ASN A 121 -9.85 -8.84 18.19
C ASN A 121 -10.86 -9.16 17.07
N LEU A 122 -10.59 -8.76 15.82
CA LEU A 122 -11.48 -9.08 14.70
C LEU A 122 -11.43 -10.58 14.35
N ARG A 123 -10.26 -11.21 14.49
CA ARG A 123 -10.10 -12.67 14.29
C ARG A 123 -10.86 -13.46 15.35
N SER A 124 -10.83 -13.03 16.61
CA SER A 124 -11.61 -13.66 17.67
C SER A 124 -13.12 -13.51 17.49
N LEU A 125 -13.56 -12.52 16.71
CA LEU A 125 -14.96 -12.32 16.33
C LEU A 125 -15.34 -13.03 15.01
N GLY A 126 -14.44 -13.84 14.44
CA GLY A 126 -14.73 -14.69 13.29
C GLY A 126 -14.18 -14.21 11.96
N LEU A 127 -13.37 -13.13 11.92
CA LEU A 127 -12.69 -12.73 10.68
C LEU A 127 -11.79 -13.85 10.15
N GLN A 128 -12.13 -14.36 8.96
CA GLN A 128 -11.28 -15.23 8.17
C GLN A 128 -10.53 -14.37 7.14
N PRO A 129 -9.23 -14.09 7.35
CA PRO A 129 -8.50 -13.12 6.56
C PRO A 129 -8.20 -13.65 5.15
N THR A 130 -8.33 -12.77 4.19
CA THR A 130 -7.87 -12.90 2.81
C THR A 130 -6.45 -12.34 2.76
N LEU A 131 -5.46 -13.22 2.90
CA LEU A 131 -4.04 -12.84 2.84
C LEU A 131 -3.63 -12.46 1.41
N LEU A 132 -2.61 -11.62 1.29
CA LEU A 132 -2.06 -11.21 0.01
C LEU A 132 -1.46 -12.42 -0.71
N SER A 133 -2.03 -12.76 -1.86
CA SER A 133 -1.60 -13.88 -2.68
C SER A 133 -1.02 -13.41 -4.01
N ASN A 134 -0.21 -14.26 -4.65
CA ASN A 134 0.33 -14.00 -5.99
C ASN A 134 -0.80 -13.77 -7.00
N GLU A 135 -1.89 -14.54 -6.91
CA GLU A 135 -3.06 -14.42 -7.78
C GLU A 135 -3.75 -13.07 -7.61
N THR A 136 -3.79 -12.54 -6.38
CA THR A 136 -4.33 -11.21 -6.11
C THR A 136 -3.50 -10.13 -6.80
N ILE A 137 -2.17 -10.22 -6.72
CA ILE A 137 -1.26 -9.29 -7.41
C ILE A 137 -1.41 -9.38 -8.93
N VAL A 138 -1.44 -10.60 -9.48
CA VAL A 138 -1.68 -10.83 -10.93
C VAL A 138 -2.99 -10.18 -11.37
N SER A 139 -4.08 -10.41 -10.62
CA SER A 139 -5.40 -9.86 -10.92
C SER A 139 -5.39 -8.32 -10.91
N LEU A 140 -4.72 -7.69 -9.94
CA LEU A 140 -4.58 -6.23 -9.87
C LEU A 140 -3.75 -5.66 -11.03
N ILE A 141 -2.64 -6.31 -11.41
CA ILE A 141 -1.83 -5.90 -12.57
C ILE A 141 -2.64 -6.05 -13.86
N GLN A 142 -3.37 -7.15 -14.04
CA GLN A 142 -4.24 -7.35 -15.21
C GLN A 142 -5.36 -6.30 -15.29
N LEU A 143 -5.98 -5.97 -14.15
CA LEU A 143 -6.95 -4.89 -14.06
C LEU A 143 -6.34 -3.55 -14.48
N ALA A 144 -5.14 -3.24 -13.99
CA ALA A 144 -4.40 -2.03 -14.37
C ALA A 144 -4.07 -2.00 -15.87
N LYS A 145 -3.59 -3.12 -16.45
CA LYS A 145 -3.29 -3.22 -17.90
C LYS A 145 -4.54 -2.95 -18.75
N LYS A 146 -5.70 -3.43 -18.33
CA LYS A 146 -6.98 -3.21 -19.02
C LYS A 146 -7.33 -1.72 -19.16
N TYR A 147 -6.95 -0.90 -18.19
CA TYR A 147 -7.25 0.54 -18.15
C TYR A 147 -6.00 1.43 -18.30
N ALA A 148 -4.89 0.87 -18.78
CA ALA A 148 -3.61 1.57 -18.87
C ALA A 148 -3.68 2.86 -19.72
N ASN A 149 -4.53 2.87 -20.75
CA ASN A 149 -4.76 4.03 -21.62
C ASN A 149 -5.45 5.21 -20.92
N GLN A 150 -6.03 5.01 -19.73
CA GLN A 150 -6.66 6.06 -18.92
C GLN A 150 -5.69 6.65 -17.89
N VAL A 151 -4.48 6.11 -17.78
CA VAL A 151 -3.50 6.56 -16.79
C VAL A 151 -2.79 7.82 -17.27
N ASN A 152 -2.81 8.86 -16.44
CA ASN A 152 -1.98 10.04 -16.60
C ASN A 152 -0.63 9.83 -15.88
N LEU A 153 0.42 9.53 -16.67
CA LEU A 153 1.77 9.28 -16.17
C LEU A 153 2.34 10.44 -15.33
N LYS A 154 1.90 11.68 -15.55
CA LYS A 154 2.37 12.85 -14.78
C LYS A 154 1.97 12.79 -13.31
N LEU A 155 0.98 11.98 -12.94
CA LEU A 155 0.48 11.85 -11.57
C LEU A 155 1.21 10.77 -10.76
N ILE A 156 2.06 9.95 -11.39
CA ILE A 156 2.77 8.85 -10.72
C ILE A 156 3.87 9.38 -9.78
N PRO A 157 4.80 10.26 -10.22
CA PRO A 157 5.87 10.75 -9.36
C PRO A 157 5.32 11.63 -8.23
N PRO A 158 5.91 11.59 -7.02
CA PRO A 158 5.50 12.48 -5.94
C PRO A 158 5.88 13.93 -6.24
N GLN A 159 4.94 14.85 -6.08
CA GLN A 159 5.14 16.29 -6.31
C GLN A 159 5.03 17.13 -5.02
N ILE A 160 4.56 16.53 -3.93
CA ILE A 160 4.35 17.22 -2.64
C ILE A 160 5.47 16.81 -1.69
N GLN A 161 6.22 17.78 -1.16
CA GLN A 161 7.24 17.57 -0.13
C GLN A 161 6.73 18.08 1.23
N TRP A 162 6.91 17.30 2.29
CA TRP A 162 6.52 17.68 3.66
C TRP A 162 7.40 18.76 4.28
N LYS A 163 8.66 18.82 3.87
CA LYS A 163 9.61 19.87 4.26
C LYS A 163 10.02 20.63 3.02
N SER A 164 10.20 21.94 3.16
CA SER A 164 10.84 22.73 2.12
C SER A 164 12.30 22.28 1.93
N GLU A 165 12.86 22.50 0.75
CA GLU A 165 14.27 22.18 0.47
C GLU A 165 15.23 22.83 1.49
N ASN A 166 14.89 24.04 1.97
CA ASN A 166 15.67 24.77 2.96
C ASN A 166 15.70 24.08 4.32
N GLU A 167 14.59 23.49 4.77
CA GLU A 167 14.51 22.80 6.08
C GLU A 167 15.21 21.44 6.07
N GLN A 168 15.28 20.78 4.91
CA GLN A 168 16.00 19.51 4.77
C GLN A 168 17.52 19.70 4.91
N ILE A 169 18.08 20.75 4.31
CA ILE A 169 19.53 21.06 4.37
C ILE A 169 20.00 21.33 5.80
N SER A 170 19.21 22.06 6.59
CA SER A 170 19.50 22.33 8.00
C SER A 170 19.44 21.08 8.88
N ALA A 171 18.53 20.14 8.61
CA ALA A 171 18.42 18.90 9.36
C ALA A 171 19.57 17.92 9.08
N THR A 172 20.10 17.90 7.84
CA THR A 172 21.27 17.06 7.51
C THR A 172 22.54 17.54 8.19
N LYS A 173 22.71 18.86 8.38
CA LYS A 173 23.88 19.43 9.08
C LYS A 173 23.89 19.12 10.58
N GLN A 174 22.73 19.07 11.23
CA GLN A 174 22.62 18.79 12.66
C GLN A 174 22.82 17.31 13.04
N ASN A 175 22.67 16.37 12.10
CA ASN A 175 22.88 14.93 12.36
C ASN A 175 24.34 14.48 12.14
N HIS A 176 25.23 15.40 11.77
CA HIS A 176 26.66 15.14 11.54
C HIS A 176 27.58 15.88 12.54
N GLU A 177 27.00 16.50 13.58
CA GLU A 177 27.68 16.96 14.80
C GLU A 177 27.32 16.05 15.98
#